data_AF-A0A958PM37-F1
#
_entry.id   AF-A0A958PM37-F1
#
_cell.length_a   1.000
_cell.length_b   1.000
_cell.length_c   1.000
_cell.angle_alpha   90.00
_cell.angle_beta   90.00
_cell.angle_gamma   90.00
#
_symmetry.space_group_name_H-M   'P 1'
#
loop_
_entity.id
_entity.type
_entity.pdbx_description
1 polymer ?
#
loop_
_entity_poly.entity_id
_entity_poly.type
_entity_poly.pdbx_seq_one_letter_code
_entity_poly.pdbx_strand_id
1 'polypeptide(L)'
;MKWLLAISIAFTVFSAQAKDNQKDEYPKEANVYGYMPTQDGFELLVESNGCTDKSSFMMVMLESFPVQMHVVRKVADTCEMERHLKKLTYTYKELGLNQDSQFYLINKLQVTSTSQLIQ
;
A
#
# COMPACT_ATOMS: atom_id res chain seq x y z
N MET A 1 -24.23 -25.60 -64.83
CA MET A 1 -23.67 -24.40 -64.17
C MET A 1 -23.73 -24.63 -62.67
N LYS A 2 -22.60 -24.99 -62.04
CA LYS A 2 -22.51 -25.30 -60.60
C LYS A 2 -22.04 -24.04 -59.88
N TRP A 3 -22.88 -23.50 -59.01
CA TRP A 3 -22.51 -22.41 -58.10
C TRP A 3 -21.99 -23.02 -56.79
N LEU A 4 -20.75 -22.71 -56.43
CA LEU A 4 -20.15 -23.06 -55.14
C LEU A 4 -20.49 -21.95 -54.14
N LEU A 5 -21.30 -22.27 -53.14
CA LEU A 5 -21.53 -21.41 -51.97
C LEU A 5 -20.32 -21.55 -51.04
N ALA A 6 -19.55 -20.48 -50.88
CA ALA A 6 -18.48 -20.37 -49.89
C ALA A 6 -19.08 -19.92 -48.55
N ILE A 7 -19.06 -20.81 -47.56
CA ILE A 7 -19.45 -20.51 -46.19
C ILE A 7 -18.21 -19.96 -45.47
N SER A 8 -18.16 -18.64 -45.24
CA SER A 8 -17.16 -18.04 -44.35
C SER A 8 -17.60 -18.21 -42.90
N ILE A 9 -16.86 -19.01 -42.15
CA ILE A 9 -17.01 -19.13 -40.69
C ILE A 9 -16.17 -18.02 -40.07
N ALA A 10 -16.84 -17.01 -39.52
CA ALA A 10 -16.19 -15.97 -38.72
C ALA A 10 -15.83 -16.56 -37.35
N PHE A 11 -14.54 -16.79 -37.10
CA PHE A 11 -14.03 -17.13 -35.78
C PHE A 11 -13.95 -15.84 -34.95
N THR A 12 -14.93 -15.59 -34.08
CA THR A 12 -14.80 -14.58 -33.03
C THR A 12 -13.90 -15.16 -31.93
N VAL A 13 -12.64 -14.75 -31.94
CA VAL A 13 -11.70 -15.04 -30.85
C VAL A 13 -12.14 -14.19 -29.65
N PHE A 14 -12.89 -14.80 -28.73
CA PHE A 14 -13.12 -14.20 -27.42
C PHE A 14 -11.80 -14.27 -26.64
N SER A 15 -11.08 -13.16 -26.60
CA SER A 15 -9.99 -12.97 -25.64
C SER A 15 -10.58 -12.95 -24.24
N ALA A 16 -10.60 -14.09 -23.56
CA ALA A 16 -10.88 -14.14 -22.14
C ALA A 16 -9.78 -13.35 -21.43
N GLN A 17 -10.08 -12.14 -21.00
CA GLN A 17 -9.21 -11.37 -20.12
C GLN A 17 -9.17 -12.09 -18.78
N ALA A 18 -8.13 -12.90 -18.57
CA ALA A 18 -7.79 -13.40 -17.24
C ALA A 18 -7.55 -12.18 -16.35
N LYS A 19 -8.47 -11.92 -15.42
CA LYS A 19 -8.19 -11.07 -14.26
C LYS A 19 -7.08 -11.79 -13.50
N ASP A 20 -5.87 -11.26 -13.62
CA ASP A 20 -4.72 -11.67 -12.85
C ASP A 20 -5.08 -11.51 -11.36
N ASN A 21 -5.39 -12.61 -10.70
CA ASN A 21 -5.57 -12.67 -9.25
C ASN A 21 -4.16 -12.60 -8.63
N GLN A 22 -3.54 -11.43 -8.71
CA GLN A 22 -2.26 -11.18 -8.08
C GLN A 22 -2.50 -11.14 -6.58
N LYS A 23 -2.35 -12.29 -5.93
CA LYS A 23 -2.40 -12.42 -4.48
C LYS A 23 -1.30 -11.52 -3.91
N ASP A 24 -1.68 -10.42 -3.27
CA ASP A 24 -0.71 -9.51 -2.65
C ASP A 24 0.23 -10.31 -1.76
N GLU A 25 1.52 -10.28 -2.08
CA GLU A 25 2.56 -10.93 -1.30
C GLU A 25 2.91 -10.04 -0.11
N TYR A 26 2.87 -10.61 1.10
CA TYR A 26 3.20 -9.93 2.35
C TYR A 26 4.44 -10.60 2.95
N PRO A 27 5.37 -9.82 3.54
CA PRO A 27 5.28 -8.38 3.83
C PRO A 27 5.50 -7.45 2.61
N LYS A 28 4.82 -6.31 2.59
CA LYS A 28 4.87 -5.29 1.50
C LYS A 28 5.07 -3.89 2.05
N GLU A 29 5.74 -3.02 1.31
CA GLU A 29 5.85 -1.58 1.64
C GLU A 29 4.46 -0.98 1.86
N ALA A 30 4.29 -0.26 2.97
CA ALA A 30 3.02 0.40 3.26
C ALA A 30 2.88 1.67 2.40
N ASN A 31 1.68 1.90 1.86
CA ASN A 31 1.32 3.15 1.21
C ASN A 31 1.18 4.24 2.28
N VAL A 32 2.17 5.11 2.40
CA VAL A 32 2.20 6.21 3.38
C VAL A 32 1.74 7.50 2.71
N TYR A 33 0.74 8.16 3.30
CA TYR A 33 0.15 9.41 2.81
C TYR A 33 0.61 10.64 3.60
N GLY A 34 1.12 10.44 4.80
CA GLY A 34 1.52 11.53 5.66
C GLY A 34 2.36 11.06 6.83
N TYR A 35 3.15 11.98 7.34
CA TYR A 35 3.98 11.84 8.52
C TYR A 35 3.89 13.12 9.33
N MET A 36 3.72 13.00 10.64
CA MET A 36 3.65 14.14 11.55
C MET A 36 4.48 13.85 12.81
N PRO A 37 5.53 14.63 13.12
CA PRO A 37 6.23 14.51 14.38
C PRO A 37 5.32 14.91 15.54
N THR A 38 5.53 14.28 16.70
CA THR A 38 4.83 14.57 17.96
C THR A 38 5.87 14.73 19.07
N GLN A 39 5.43 15.09 20.29
CA GLN A 39 6.35 15.22 21.43
C GLN A 39 7.04 13.89 21.79
N ASP A 40 6.36 12.75 21.61
CA ASP A 40 6.83 11.44 22.07
C ASP A 40 7.24 10.49 20.95
N GLY A 41 7.22 10.94 19.69
CA GLY A 41 7.54 10.14 18.51
C GLY A 41 6.92 10.73 17.26
N PHE A 42 6.22 9.93 16.47
CA PHE A 42 5.55 10.41 15.28
C PHE A 42 4.30 9.60 14.90
N GLU A 43 3.46 10.23 14.11
CA GLU A 43 2.28 9.64 13.50
C GLU A 43 2.48 9.46 12.00
N LEU A 44 1.96 8.35 11.48
CA LEU A 44 1.90 8.06 10.06
C LEU A 44 0.46 7.86 9.64
N LEU A 45 0.11 8.40 8.48
CA LEU A 45 -1.13 8.07 7.79
C LEU A 45 -0.82 7.02 6.75
N VAL A 46 -1.35 5.81 6.93
CA VAL A 46 -1.16 4.70 5.99
C VAL A 46 -2.49 4.29 5.40
N GLU A 47 -2.46 3.74 4.20
CA GLU A 47 -3.64 3.11 3.61
C GLU A 47 -4.12 1.92 4.44
N SER A 48 -5.44 1.76 4.53
CA SER A 48 -6.14 0.59 5.06
C SER A 48 -7.51 0.44 4.41
N ASN A 49 -7.96 -0.80 4.26
CA ASN A 49 -9.35 -1.13 3.93
C ASN A 49 -10.12 -1.61 5.17
N GLY A 50 -9.67 -1.29 6.39
CA GLY A 50 -10.51 -1.24 7.59
C GLY A 50 -10.38 -2.35 8.62
N CYS A 51 -9.62 -3.41 8.33
CA CYS A 51 -9.40 -4.53 9.25
C CYS A 51 -7.94 -4.69 9.65
N THR A 52 -7.10 -3.69 9.34
CA THR A 52 -5.71 -3.63 9.79
C THR A 52 -5.53 -2.58 10.88
N ASP A 53 -4.75 -2.93 11.89
CA ASP A 53 -4.38 -2.08 13.02
C ASP A 53 -2.86 -1.89 13.08
N LYS A 54 -2.35 -1.10 14.03
CA LYS A 54 -0.90 -0.86 14.20
C LYS A 54 -0.08 -2.17 14.21
N SER A 55 -0.62 -3.24 14.82
CA SER A 55 0.04 -4.56 14.87
C SER A 55 0.20 -5.23 13.49
N SER A 56 -0.64 -4.87 12.51
CA SER A 56 -0.55 -5.31 11.11
C SER A 56 0.58 -4.63 10.34
N PHE A 57 1.22 -3.63 10.93
CA PHE A 57 2.36 -2.91 10.37
C PHE A 57 3.61 -3.14 11.23
N MET A 58 4.78 -2.89 10.67
CA MET A 58 6.04 -2.88 11.40
C MET A 58 6.93 -1.76 10.90
N MET A 59 7.66 -1.15 11.82
CA MET A 59 8.79 -0.29 11.49
C MET A 59 10.03 -1.15 11.33
N VAL A 60 10.67 -1.10 10.17
CA VAL A 60 11.97 -1.70 9.91
C VAL A 60 13.00 -0.59 9.97
N MET A 61 14.00 -0.74 10.83
CA MET A 61 15.12 0.18 10.94
C MET A 61 16.32 -0.43 10.21
N LEU A 62 16.98 0.37 9.38
CA LEU A 62 18.22 0.01 8.72
C LEU A 62 19.39 0.54 9.55
N GLU A 63 20.43 -0.28 9.69
CA GLU A 63 21.68 0.10 10.36
C GLU A 63 22.47 1.10 9.50
N SER A 64 22.04 2.37 9.53
CA SER A 64 22.65 3.47 8.81
C SER A 64 22.77 4.72 9.69
N PHE A 65 23.64 5.66 9.29
CA PHE A 65 23.73 6.96 9.92
C PHE A 65 23.45 8.08 8.90
N PRO A 66 22.41 8.90 9.08
CA PRO A 66 21.36 8.79 10.12
C PRO A 66 20.47 7.55 9.93
N VAL A 67 19.67 7.21 10.94
CA VAL A 67 18.82 6.01 10.94
C VAL A 67 17.80 6.10 9.80
N GLN A 68 17.71 5.06 8.97
CA GLN A 68 16.67 4.96 7.96
C GLN A 68 15.58 4.02 8.43
N MET A 69 14.33 4.44 8.26
CA MET A 69 13.16 3.71 8.73
C MET A 69 12.17 3.50 7.59
N HIS A 70 11.60 2.30 7.55
CA HIS A 70 10.63 1.90 6.54
C HIS A 70 9.44 1.20 7.20
N VAL A 71 8.22 1.65 6.90
CA VAL A 71 7.00 0.99 7.32
C VAL A 71 6.58 -0.05 6.33
N VAL A 72 6.41 -1.25 6.85
CA VAL A 72 6.01 -2.44 6.10
C VAL A 72 4.68 -2.93 6.66
N ARG A 73 3.77 -3.29 5.78
CA ARG A 73 2.56 -4.01 6.10
C ARG A 73 2.86 -5.51 6.15
N LYS A 74 2.53 -6.16 7.26
CA LYS A 74 2.74 -7.60 7.51
C LYS A 74 1.52 -8.45 7.13
N VAL A 75 0.33 -7.88 7.24
CA VAL A 75 -0.95 -8.59 7.06
C VAL A 75 -1.81 -7.83 6.07
N ALA A 76 -2.44 -8.56 5.15
CA ALA A 76 -3.39 -8.01 4.20
C ALA A 76 -4.65 -7.47 4.90
N ASP A 77 -5.29 -6.47 4.29
CA ASP A 77 -6.70 -6.26 4.57
C ASP A 77 -7.49 -7.41 3.92
N THR A 78 -8.21 -8.17 4.73
CA THR A 78 -9.09 -9.26 4.24
C THR A 78 -10.55 -8.82 4.11
N CYS A 79 -10.85 -7.60 4.53
CA CYS A 79 -12.16 -6.98 4.48
C CYS A 79 -12.25 -6.07 3.25
N GLU A 80 -13.43 -6.01 2.65
CA GLU A 80 -13.71 -5.23 1.45
C GLU A 80 -14.33 -3.87 1.81
N MET A 81 -13.81 -3.17 2.84
CA MET A 81 -14.29 -1.81 3.11
C MET A 81 -13.62 -0.82 2.16
N GLU A 82 -14.22 0.36 2.05
CA GLU A 82 -13.65 1.45 1.29
C GLU A 82 -12.26 1.84 1.81
N ARG A 83 -11.37 2.15 0.87
CA ARG A 83 -10.01 2.61 1.14
C ARG A 83 -10.05 3.87 2.00
N HIS A 84 -9.34 3.85 3.11
CA HIS A 84 -9.18 5.01 3.99
C HIS A 84 -7.78 5.07 4.59
N LEU A 85 -7.52 6.15 5.33
CA LEU A 85 -6.27 6.35 6.02
C LEU A 85 -6.39 5.91 7.48
N LYS A 86 -5.50 5.01 7.88
CA LYS A 86 -5.31 4.59 9.27
C LYS A 86 -4.13 5.37 9.84
N LYS A 87 -4.32 5.91 11.06
CA LYS A 87 -3.26 6.57 11.81
C LYS A 87 -2.47 5.55 12.62
N LEU A 88 -1.16 5.51 12.41
CA LEU A 88 -0.22 4.71 13.20
C LEU A 88 0.64 5.64 14.04
N THR A 89 0.64 5.46 15.35
CA THR A 89 1.50 6.23 16.26
C THR A 89 2.66 5.36 16.72
N TYR A 90 3.90 5.80 16.52
CA TYR A 90 5.11 5.15 17.02
C TYR A 90 5.83 6.10 17.97
N THR A 91 6.19 5.61 19.16
CA THR A 91 6.97 6.39 20.13
C THR A 91 8.46 6.23 19.88
N TYR A 92 9.26 7.23 20.25
CA TYR A 92 10.73 7.12 20.21
C TYR A 92 11.21 5.90 20.99
N LYS A 93 10.62 5.64 22.17
CA LYS A 93 10.94 4.49 23.02
C LYS A 93 10.67 3.15 22.33
N GLU A 94 9.54 3.01 21.64
CA GLU A 94 9.21 1.79 20.88
C GLU A 94 10.23 1.52 19.76
N LEU A 95 10.84 2.58 19.23
CA LEU A 95 11.81 2.52 18.15
C LEU A 95 13.26 2.48 18.65
N GLY A 96 13.49 2.50 19.97
CA GLY A 96 14.85 2.59 20.51
C GLY A 96 15.57 3.89 20.15
N LEU A 97 14.81 4.93 19.80
CA LEU A 97 15.29 6.27 19.48
C LEU A 97 15.15 7.19 20.69
N ASN A 98 15.87 8.30 20.66
CA ASN A 98 15.72 9.44 21.55
C ASN A 98 15.14 10.65 20.78
N GLN A 99 14.59 11.65 21.49
CA GLN A 99 13.92 12.80 20.88
C GLN A 99 14.84 13.60 19.94
N ASP A 100 16.15 13.60 20.20
CA ASP A 100 17.17 14.27 19.39
C ASP A 100 17.71 13.40 18.23
N SER A 101 17.21 12.16 18.06
CA SER A 101 17.64 11.29 16.97
C SER A 101 17.29 11.88 15.61
N GLN A 102 18.28 11.91 14.71
CA GLN A 102 18.04 12.14 13.29
C GLN A 102 17.67 10.83 12.59
N PHE A 103 16.58 10.83 11.86
CA PHE A 103 16.14 9.69 11.06
C PHE A 103 15.49 10.13 9.76
N TYR A 104 15.43 9.20 8.79
CA TYR A 104 14.68 9.36 7.55
C TYR A 104 13.62 8.28 7.41
N LEU A 105 12.38 8.69 7.14
CA LEU A 105 11.35 7.77 6.66
C LEU A 105 11.56 7.59 5.15
N ILE A 106 11.92 6.38 4.73
CA ILE A 106 12.24 6.09 3.32
C ILE A 106 11.03 5.61 2.51
N ASN A 107 9.86 5.41 3.13
CA ASN A 107 8.62 5.15 2.42
C ASN A 107 8.34 6.25 1.38
N LYS A 108 7.93 5.86 0.17
CA LYS A 108 7.42 6.83 -0.80
C LYS A 108 6.09 7.41 -0.31
N LEU A 109 6.06 8.73 -0.15
CA LEU A 109 4.82 9.43 0.14
C LEU A 109 3.90 9.40 -1.08
N GLN A 110 2.70 8.87 -0.89
CA GLN A 110 1.65 8.85 -1.88
C GLN A 110 1.02 10.24 -1.96
N VAL A 111 1.17 10.90 -3.10
CA VAL A 111 0.47 12.15 -3.38
C VAL A 111 -0.88 11.80 -3.99
N THR A 112 -1.96 12.04 -3.26
CA THR A 112 -3.30 11.95 -3.82
C THR A 112 -3.47 13.10 -4.82
N SER A 113 -3.50 12.81 -6.11
CA SER A 113 -4.00 13.80 -7.07
C SER A 113 -5.47 14.05 -6.73
N THR A 114 -5.85 15.32 -6.62
CA THR A 114 -7.11 15.86 -6.09
C THR A 114 -8.35 15.55 -6.95
N SER A 115 -8.40 14.41 -7.64
CA SER A 115 -9.52 14.03 -8.51
C SER A 115 -10.41 12.91 -7.96
N GLN A 116 -10.17 12.40 -6.75
CA GLN A 116 -10.96 11.27 -6.19
C GLN A 116 -11.36 11.42 -4.71
N LEU A 117 -11.26 12.61 -4.11
CA LEU A 117 -11.70 12.85 -2.72
C LEU A 117 -12.97 13.71 -2.61
N ILE A 118 -13.79 13.75 -3.67
CA ILE A 118 -15.15 14.27 -3.61
C ILE A 118 -16.04 13.35 -4.44
N GLN A 119 -16.73 12.42 -3.76
CA GLN A 119 -18.10 12.00 -4.06
C GLN A 119 -18.72 11.38 -2.80
#